data_AF-A0A3S2BIW3-F1
#
_entry.id   AF-A0A3S2BIW3-F1
#
_cell.length_a   1.000
_cell.length_b   1.000
_cell.length_c   1.000
_cell.angle_alpha   90.00
_cell.angle_beta   90.00
_cell.angle_gamma   90.00
#
_symmetry.space_group_name_H-M   'P 1'
#
loop_
_entity.id
_entity.type
_entity.pdbx_description
1 polymer ?
#
loop_
_entity_poly.entity_id
_entity_poly.type
_entity_poly.pdbx_seq_one_letter_code
_entity_poly.pdbx_strand_id
1 'polypeptide(L)'
;AKLIRLHKVELISIGNGTGSRETEKLVADMLSDMPADGGPKPLKVIVSEAGASVYSASATAAAEFPGLDVSLRGAVSIARRLQDPLAELVKIEPKSIGVGQYQHDVDQYRLGRSLEAVVEDAVNAVGVDLNTASAPLLARVSGLGASLADAIVARRDATGPFASRKDLLKVPRLGPRAFEQSAGFLRIANGSEPLDASSVHPEAYGVAKKIVAACGRDVRSLMGDSAA
;
A
#
# COMPACT_ATOMS: atom_id res chain seq x y z
N ALA A 1 -13.51 26.30 -1.67
CA ALA A 1 -12.07 26.07 -1.39
C ALA A 1 -11.63 26.16 0.10
N LYS A 2 -12.52 26.24 1.11
CA LYS A 2 -12.11 26.39 2.52
C LYS A 2 -11.23 25.24 3.03
N LEU A 3 -11.64 23.98 2.76
CA LEU A 3 -10.90 22.78 3.19
C LEU A 3 -9.51 22.69 2.54
N ILE A 4 -9.41 23.06 1.25
CA ILE A 4 -8.13 23.08 0.52
C ILE A 4 -7.11 23.96 1.24
N ARG A 5 -7.51 25.17 1.62
CA ARG A 5 -6.61 26.12 2.32
C ARG A 5 -6.28 25.66 3.73
N LEU A 6 -7.28 25.18 4.47
CA LEU A 6 -7.10 24.75 5.85
C LEU A 6 -6.12 23.57 5.97
N HIS A 7 -6.25 22.59 5.06
CA HIS A 7 -5.45 21.36 5.10
C HIS A 7 -4.29 21.34 4.11
N LYS A 8 -4.05 22.45 3.39
CA LYS A 8 -3.01 22.57 2.35
C LYS A 8 -3.08 21.42 1.35
N VAL A 9 -4.28 21.17 0.82
CA VAL A 9 -4.52 20.07 -0.12
C VAL A 9 -3.72 20.29 -1.40
N GLU A 10 -2.93 19.29 -1.79
CA GLU A 10 -2.13 19.33 -3.02
C GLU A 10 -2.80 18.58 -4.18
N LEU A 11 -3.66 17.60 -3.86
CA LEU A 11 -4.32 16.72 -4.83
C LEU A 11 -5.83 16.61 -4.53
N ILE A 12 -6.64 16.63 -5.58
CA ILE A 12 -8.08 16.35 -5.52
C ILE A 12 -8.35 15.11 -6.36
N SER A 13 -8.75 14.02 -5.71
CA SER A 13 -9.18 12.79 -6.37
C SER A 13 -10.69 12.85 -6.67
N ILE A 14 -11.06 12.43 -7.87
CA ILE A 14 -12.46 12.40 -8.33
C ILE A 14 -12.75 10.99 -8.84
N GLY A 15 -13.74 10.31 -8.27
CA GLY A 15 -14.19 9.00 -8.73
C GLY A 15 -14.72 9.04 -10.17
N ASN A 16 -14.46 8.00 -10.94
CA ASN A 16 -14.84 7.92 -12.35
C ASN A 16 -16.26 7.33 -12.60
N GLY A 17 -17.13 7.30 -11.60
CA GLY A 17 -18.51 6.84 -11.74
C GLY A 17 -19.51 7.91 -12.14
N THR A 18 -20.74 7.73 -11.65
CA THR A 18 -21.88 8.59 -11.96
C THR A 18 -21.65 10.02 -11.44
N GLY A 19 -21.88 11.02 -12.30
CA GLY A 19 -21.69 12.43 -11.94
C GLY A 19 -20.23 12.89 -11.96
N SER A 20 -19.30 12.06 -12.42
CA SER A 20 -17.86 12.36 -12.44
C SER A 20 -17.51 13.56 -13.32
N ARG A 21 -18.14 13.69 -14.50
CA ARG A 21 -17.92 14.82 -15.43
C ARG A 21 -18.39 16.15 -14.84
N GLU A 22 -19.56 16.13 -14.21
CA GLU A 22 -20.15 17.27 -13.52
C GLU A 22 -19.31 17.67 -12.31
N THR A 23 -18.83 16.69 -11.54
CA THR A 23 -17.92 16.91 -10.41
C THR A 23 -16.58 17.47 -10.88
N GLU A 24 -16.03 16.95 -11.97
CA GLU A 24 -14.79 17.45 -12.55
C GLU A 24 -14.91 18.92 -13.00
N LYS A 25 -16.03 19.27 -13.64
CA LYS A 25 -16.33 20.65 -14.00
C LYS A 25 -16.44 21.54 -12.76
N LEU A 26 -17.20 21.12 -11.75
CA LEU A 26 -17.34 21.84 -10.49
C LEU A 26 -15.98 22.11 -9.83
N VAL A 27 -15.09 21.11 -9.78
CA VAL A 27 -13.75 21.26 -9.23
C VAL A 27 -12.92 22.23 -10.08
N ALA A 28 -13.00 22.15 -11.41
CA ALA A 28 -12.27 23.06 -12.30
C ALA A 28 -12.72 24.53 -12.14
N ASP A 29 -14.03 24.76 -12.07
CA ASP A 29 -14.60 26.10 -11.87
C ASP A 29 -14.18 26.65 -10.49
N MET A 30 -14.32 25.85 -9.43
CA MET A 30 -13.87 26.21 -8.07
C MET A 30 -12.36 26.53 -8.03
N LEU A 31 -11.51 25.75 -8.69
CA LEU A 31 -10.07 26.01 -8.75
C LEU A 31 -9.76 27.27 -9.55
N SER A 32 -10.52 27.57 -10.61
CA SER A 32 -10.35 28.79 -11.41
C SER A 32 -10.65 30.03 -10.57
N ASP A 33 -11.73 29.99 -9.79
CA ASP A 33 -12.17 31.06 -8.88
C ASP A 33 -11.28 31.23 -7.63
N MET A 34 -10.32 30.31 -7.40
CA MET A 34 -9.38 30.48 -6.30
C MET A 34 -8.40 31.64 -6.57
N PRO A 35 -8.29 32.61 -5.64
CA PRO A 35 -7.31 33.69 -5.68
C PRO A 35 -5.88 33.17 -5.82
N ALA A 36 -5.08 33.85 -6.65
CA ALA A 36 -3.70 33.46 -6.94
C ALA A 36 -2.73 33.67 -5.77
N ASP A 37 -3.10 34.51 -4.80
CA ASP A 37 -2.32 34.83 -3.60
C ASP A 37 -2.45 33.78 -2.48
N GLY A 38 -3.37 32.82 -2.61
CA GLY A 38 -3.68 31.80 -1.61
C GLY A 38 -2.77 30.56 -1.61
N GLY A 39 -1.68 30.56 -2.38
CA GLY A 39 -0.78 29.41 -2.57
C GLY A 39 -1.07 28.58 -3.83
N PRO A 40 -0.28 27.51 -4.08
CA PRO A 40 -0.44 26.67 -5.26
C PRO A 40 -1.81 25.99 -5.29
N LYS A 41 -2.43 25.96 -6.47
CA LYS A 41 -3.71 25.27 -6.68
C LYS A 41 -3.49 23.75 -6.72
N PRO A 42 -4.35 22.95 -6.08
CA PRO A 42 -4.28 21.49 -6.16
C PRO A 42 -4.40 20.98 -7.60
N LEU A 43 -3.78 19.83 -7.87
CA LEU A 43 -4.01 19.08 -9.10
C LEU A 43 -5.24 18.18 -8.95
N LYS A 44 -6.17 18.24 -9.91
CA LYS A 44 -7.31 17.31 -9.98
C LYS A 44 -6.92 16.05 -10.76
N VAL A 45 -7.32 14.89 -10.27
CA VAL A 45 -7.03 13.59 -10.89
C VAL A 45 -8.27 12.71 -10.86
N ILE A 46 -8.61 12.10 -12.00
CA ILE A 46 -9.66 11.08 -12.08
C ILE A 46 -9.09 9.75 -11.59
N VAL A 47 -9.80 9.10 -10.68
CA VAL A 47 -9.42 7.85 -10.03
C VAL A 47 -10.53 6.82 -10.21
N SER A 48 -10.14 5.56 -10.43
CA SER A 48 -11.12 4.48 -10.47
C SER A 48 -11.84 4.33 -9.14
N GLU A 49 -13.16 4.35 -9.14
CA GLU A 49 -13.99 4.05 -7.95
C GLU A 49 -14.33 2.56 -7.84
N ALA A 50 -13.78 1.74 -8.72
CA ALA A 50 -14.13 0.33 -8.84
C ALA A 50 -13.86 -0.42 -7.51
N GLY A 51 -14.89 -1.08 -6.96
CA GLY A 51 -14.85 -1.71 -5.64
C GLY A 51 -14.86 -0.75 -4.43
N ALA A 52 -14.95 0.58 -4.61
CA ALA A 52 -15.00 1.52 -3.48
C ALA A 52 -16.28 1.37 -2.64
N SER A 53 -17.41 1.05 -3.29
CA SER A 53 -18.65 0.71 -2.60
C SER A 53 -18.52 -0.57 -1.78
N VAL A 54 -17.87 -1.60 -2.33
CA VAL A 54 -17.59 -2.86 -1.62
C VAL A 54 -16.68 -2.62 -0.42
N TYR A 55 -15.62 -1.82 -0.57
CA TYR A 55 -14.78 -1.40 0.55
C TYR A 55 -15.61 -0.69 1.62
N SER A 56 -16.43 0.30 1.24
CA SER A 56 -17.17 1.14 2.20
C SER A 56 -18.10 0.36 3.12
N ALA A 57 -18.67 -0.75 2.62
CA ALA A 57 -19.55 -1.65 3.34
C ALA A 57 -18.81 -2.81 4.04
N SER A 58 -17.48 -2.92 3.87
CA SER A 58 -16.68 -4.02 4.44
C SER A 58 -16.47 -3.87 5.95
N ALA A 59 -16.22 -5.00 6.62
CA ALA A 59 -15.80 -5.02 8.02
C ALA A 59 -14.48 -4.26 8.23
N THR A 60 -13.57 -4.31 7.25
CA THR A 60 -12.30 -3.56 7.29
C THR A 60 -12.55 -2.06 7.34
N ALA A 61 -13.41 -1.52 6.48
CA ALA A 61 -13.73 -0.08 6.50
C ALA A 61 -14.52 0.31 7.76
N ALA A 62 -15.38 -0.57 8.27
CA ALA A 62 -16.09 -0.36 9.53
C ALA A 62 -15.13 -0.30 10.74
N ALA A 63 -14.08 -1.12 10.75
CA ALA A 63 -13.04 -1.10 11.76
C ALA A 63 -12.13 0.13 11.65
N GLU A 64 -11.77 0.54 10.42
CA GLU A 64 -10.98 1.76 10.19
C GLU A 64 -11.76 3.03 10.54
N PHE A 65 -13.08 3.05 10.29
CA PHE A 65 -13.93 4.25 10.43
C PHE A 65 -15.29 3.95 11.10
N PRO A 66 -15.32 3.55 12.38
CA PRO A 66 -16.54 3.09 13.05
C PRO A 66 -17.63 4.18 13.17
N GLY A 67 -17.23 5.45 13.28
CA GLY A 67 -18.15 6.59 13.38
C GLY A 67 -18.47 7.30 12.06
N LEU A 68 -17.94 6.81 10.93
CA LEU A 68 -18.15 7.44 9.63
C LEU A 68 -19.25 6.70 8.86
N ASP A 69 -20.17 7.45 8.25
CA ASP A 69 -21.21 6.89 7.39
C ASP A 69 -20.62 6.12 6.20
N VAL A 70 -21.33 5.08 5.75
CA VAL A 70 -20.90 4.20 4.65
C VAL A 70 -20.61 5.01 3.38
N SER A 71 -21.44 6.01 3.04
CA SER A 71 -21.25 6.82 1.84
C SER A 71 -19.94 7.61 1.84
N LEU A 72 -19.47 8.05 3.02
CA LEU A 72 -18.24 8.84 3.18
C LEU A 72 -16.98 7.97 3.19
N ARG A 73 -17.08 6.70 3.59
CA ARG A 73 -15.94 5.75 3.53
C ARG A 73 -15.47 5.51 2.09
N GLY A 74 -16.39 5.54 1.12
CA GLY A 74 -16.06 5.45 -0.31
C GLY A 74 -15.15 6.61 -0.75
N ALA A 75 -15.44 7.84 -0.31
CA ALA A 75 -14.62 9.01 -0.62
C ALA A 75 -13.21 8.91 -0.01
N VAL A 76 -13.09 8.35 1.20
CA VAL A 76 -11.78 8.07 1.81
C VAL A 76 -10.97 7.10 0.96
N SER A 77 -11.60 6.04 0.44
CA SER A 77 -10.92 5.08 -0.42
C SER A 77 -10.44 5.72 -1.73
N ILE A 78 -11.28 6.55 -2.37
CA ILE A 78 -10.89 7.27 -3.60
C ILE A 78 -9.68 8.18 -3.36
N ALA A 79 -9.63 8.87 -2.22
CA ALA A 79 -8.49 9.71 -1.85
C ALA A 79 -7.21 8.90 -1.62
N ARG A 80 -7.29 7.78 -0.89
CA ARG A 80 -6.13 6.93 -0.59
C ARG A 80 -5.59 6.21 -1.83
N ARG A 81 -6.46 5.80 -2.76
CA ARG A 81 -6.04 5.20 -4.04
C ARG A 81 -5.14 6.10 -4.86
N LEU A 82 -5.34 7.43 -4.80
CA LEU A 82 -4.46 8.36 -5.50
C LEU A 82 -3.06 8.43 -4.85
N GLN A 83 -2.98 8.26 -3.54
CA GLN A 83 -1.72 8.30 -2.79
C GLN A 83 -0.93 7.01 -2.99
N ASP A 84 -1.60 5.86 -2.86
CA ASP A 84 -1.03 4.54 -3.06
C ASP A 84 -2.14 3.57 -3.53
N PRO A 85 -2.26 3.33 -4.85
CA PRO A 85 -3.28 2.44 -5.38
C PRO A 85 -3.16 1.02 -4.83
N LEU A 86 -1.95 0.51 -4.67
CA LEU A 86 -1.71 -0.86 -4.24
C LEU A 86 -2.16 -1.06 -2.80
N ALA A 87 -1.72 -0.19 -1.89
CA ALA A 87 -2.06 -0.30 -0.46
C ALA A 87 -3.56 -0.14 -0.16
N GLU A 88 -4.30 0.56 -1.03
CA GLU A 88 -5.73 0.74 -0.86
C GLU A 88 -6.56 -0.34 -1.56
N LEU A 89 -6.18 -0.79 -2.77
CA LEU A 89 -6.92 -1.82 -3.51
C LEU A 89 -6.82 -3.22 -2.88
N VAL A 90 -5.70 -3.55 -2.20
CA VAL A 90 -5.55 -4.84 -1.49
C VAL A 90 -6.54 -5.04 -0.34
N LYS A 91 -7.19 -3.97 0.12
CA LYS A 91 -8.24 -4.03 1.16
C LYS A 91 -9.58 -4.55 0.63
N ILE A 92 -9.71 -4.68 -0.69
CA ILE A 92 -10.93 -5.15 -1.37
C ILE A 92 -10.69 -6.58 -1.82
N GLU A 93 -11.75 -7.40 -1.78
CA GLU A 93 -11.68 -8.72 -2.39
C GLU A 93 -11.36 -8.58 -3.90
N PRO A 94 -10.33 -9.23 -4.45
CA PRO A 94 -9.85 -8.94 -5.80
C PRO A 94 -10.93 -9.03 -6.89
N LYS A 95 -11.80 -10.04 -6.83
CA LYS A 95 -12.93 -10.21 -7.77
C LYS A 95 -14.01 -9.13 -7.67
N SER A 96 -14.02 -8.38 -6.57
CA SER A 96 -14.96 -7.30 -6.29
C SER A 96 -14.44 -5.93 -6.72
N ILE A 97 -13.20 -5.84 -7.23
CA ILE A 97 -12.64 -4.58 -7.75
C ILE A 97 -13.37 -4.13 -9.02
N GLY A 98 -14.01 -5.01 -9.80
CA GLY A 98 -14.78 -4.56 -10.96
C GLY A 98 -13.91 -4.27 -12.18
N VAL A 99 -13.25 -5.30 -12.73
CA VAL A 99 -12.24 -5.13 -13.79
C VAL A 99 -12.73 -5.47 -15.21
N GLY A 100 -13.99 -5.88 -15.36
CA GLY A 100 -14.56 -6.22 -16.66
C GLY A 100 -16.08 -6.24 -16.68
N GLN A 101 -16.67 -6.00 -17.84
CA GLN A 101 -18.12 -5.86 -18.03
C GLN A 101 -18.91 -7.11 -17.63
N TYR A 102 -18.41 -8.30 -18.02
CA TYR A 102 -19.06 -9.60 -17.80
C TYR A 102 -18.38 -10.41 -16.68
N GLN A 103 -17.72 -9.74 -15.73
CA GLN A 103 -16.97 -10.42 -14.66
C GLN A 103 -17.85 -11.34 -13.79
N HIS A 104 -19.15 -11.07 -13.73
CA HIS A 104 -20.11 -11.86 -12.96
C HIS A 104 -20.60 -13.10 -13.72
N ASP A 105 -20.37 -13.15 -15.05
CA ASP A 105 -20.85 -14.22 -15.93
C ASP A 105 -19.81 -15.32 -16.14
N VAL A 106 -18.61 -15.16 -15.57
CA VAL A 106 -17.54 -16.17 -15.63
C VAL A 106 -17.50 -17.04 -14.37
N ASP A 107 -16.74 -18.13 -14.43
CA ASP A 107 -16.47 -18.98 -13.26
C ASP A 107 -15.79 -18.16 -12.15
N GLN A 108 -16.52 -17.93 -11.06
CA GLN A 108 -16.10 -17.07 -9.96
C GLN A 108 -14.94 -17.66 -9.15
N TYR A 109 -14.79 -18.99 -9.13
CA TYR A 109 -13.68 -19.64 -8.44
C TYR A 109 -12.38 -19.44 -9.22
N ARG A 110 -12.41 -19.69 -10.54
CA ARG A 110 -11.25 -19.46 -11.41
C ARG A 110 -10.86 -17.99 -11.48
N LEU A 111 -11.85 -17.09 -11.55
CA LEU A 111 -11.62 -15.64 -11.52
C LEU A 111 -10.94 -15.23 -10.21
N GLY A 112 -11.48 -15.65 -9.06
CA GLY A 112 -10.91 -15.37 -7.75
C GLY A 112 -9.44 -15.80 -7.65
N ARG A 113 -9.14 -17.06 -8.01
CA ARG A 113 -7.77 -17.58 -7.97
C ARG A 113 -6.82 -16.83 -8.90
N SER A 114 -7.29 -16.46 -10.09
CA SER A 114 -6.50 -15.70 -11.06
C SER A 114 -6.16 -14.30 -10.54
N LEU A 115 -7.14 -13.60 -9.97
CA LEU A 115 -6.94 -12.25 -9.46
C LEU A 115 -6.13 -12.23 -8.16
N GLU A 116 -6.26 -13.24 -7.31
CA GLU A 116 -5.40 -13.40 -6.14
C GLU A 116 -3.93 -13.55 -6.52
N ALA A 117 -3.61 -14.34 -7.55
CA ALA A 117 -2.25 -14.47 -8.05
C ALA A 117 -1.69 -13.13 -8.56
N VAL A 118 -2.47 -12.35 -9.33
CA VAL A 118 -2.06 -11.02 -9.80
C VAL A 118 -1.80 -10.06 -8.64
N VAL A 119 -2.62 -10.12 -7.59
CA VAL A 119 -2.42 -9.29 -6.39
C VAL A 119 -1.16 -9.69 -5.64
N GLU A 120 -0.92 -11.00 -5.47
CA GLU A 120 0.31 -11.51 -4.85
C GLU A 120 1.55 -11.06 -5.65
N ASP A 121 1.55 -11.25 -6.97
CA ASP A 121 2.65 -10.84 -7.84
C ASP A 121 2.93 -9.33 -7.73
N ALA A 122 1.88 -8.50 -7.78
CA ALA A 122 2.02 -7.04 -7.69
C ALA A 122 2.58 -6.60 -6.33
N VAL A 123 2.07 -7.17 -5.23
CA VAL A 123 2.53 -6.82 -3.88
C VAL A 123 3.99 -7.23 -3.66
N ASN A 124 4.36 -8.44 -4.06
CA ASN A 124 5.72 -8.93 -3.86
C ASN A 124 6.73 -8.24 -4.82
N ALA A 125 6.32 -7.87 -6.04
CA ALA A 125 7.15 -7.10 -6.96
C ALA A 125 7.45 -5.69 -6.44
N VAL A 126 6.43 -5.00 -5.91
CA VAL A 126 6.61 -3.66 -5.32
C VAL A 126 7.37 -3.74 -4.01
N GLY A 127 7.12 -4.77 -3.19
CA GLY A 127 7.64 -4.92 -1.83
C GLY A 127 6.96 -3.99 -0.83
N VAL A 128 7.03 -4.35 0.45
CA VAL A 128 6.18 -3.77 1.49
C VAL A 128 7.03 -3.24 2.65
N ASP A 129 6.82 -1.99 3.06
CA ASP A 129 7.46 -1.47 4.28
C ASP A 129 6.83 -2.11 5.52
N LEU A 130 7.62 -2.90 6.23
CA LEU A 130 7.19 -3.68 7.38
C LEU A 130 6.64 -2.80 8.52
N ASN A 131 7.13 -1.57 8.65
CA ASN A 131 6.79 -0.69 9.76
C ASN A 131 5.56 0.18 9.50
N THR A 132 5.11 0.29 8.25
CA THR A 132 3.97 1.16 7.89
C THR A 132 2.82 0.39 7.26
N ALA A 133 3.07 -0.81 6.72
CA ALA A 133 2.05 -1.61 6.06
C ALA A 133 0.88 -1.98 6.96
N SER A 134 -0.30 -2.03 6.33
CA SER A 134 -1.53 -2.53 6.95
C SER A 134 -1.55 -4.07 6.94
N ALA A 135 -2.36 -4.66 7.82
CA ALA A 135 -2.55 -6.11 7.82
C ALA A 135 -3.07 -6.65 6.47
N PRO A 136 -4.04 -6.00 5.77
CA PRO A 136 -4.45 -6.45 4.44
C PRO A 136 -3.32 -6.47 3.40
N LEU A 137 -2.38 -5.52 3.45
CA LEU A 137 -1.23 -5.50 2.55
C LEU A 137 -0.23 -6.61 2.90
N LEU A 138 0.10 -6.77 4.19
CA LEU A 138 0.99 -7.83 4.66
C LEU A 138 0.44 -9.22 4.36
N ALA A 139 -0.88 -9.40 4.40
CA ALA A 139 -1.51 -10.69 4.10
C ALA A 139 -1.31 -11.16 2.65
N ARG A 140 -0.92 -10.25 1.74
CA ARG A 140 -0.61 -10.53 0.33
C ARG A 140 0.89 -10.77 0.08
N VAL A 141 1.74 -10.63 1.09
CA VAL A 141 3.16 -10.95 1.00
C VAL A 141 3.33 -12.47 1.07
N SER A 142 4.24 -12.99 0.23
CA SER A 142 4.54 -14.41 0.15
C SER A 142 4.84 -15.00 1.53
N GLY A 143 4.16 -16.09 1.88
CA GLY A 143 4.38 -16.82 3.14
C GLY A 143 3.75 -16.24 4.41
N LEU A 144 2.98 -15.13 4.35
CA LEU A 144 2.34 -14.54 5.55
C LEU A 144 0.86 -14.93 5.72
N GLY A 145 0.00 -14.53 4.78
CA GLY A 145 -1.46 -14.64 4.95
C GLY A 145 -2.00 -13.80 6.13
N ALA A 146 -3.32 -13.86 6.35
CA ALA A 146 -4.01 -12.97 7.29
C ALA A 146 -3.53 -13.11 8.74
N SER A 147 -3.36 -14.35 9.24
CA SER A 147 -3.04 -14.57 10.66
C SER A 147 -1.64 -14.09 11.06
N LEU A 148 -0.65 -14.22 10.16
CA LEU A 148 0.69 -13.69 10.42
C LEU A 148 0.73 -12.18 10.22
N ALA A 149 -0.02 -11.63 9.25
CA ALA A 149 -0.15 -10.20 9.06
C ALA A 149 -0.66 -9.50 10.33
N ASP A 150 -1.73 -10.03 10.94
CA ASP A 150 -2.26 -9.50 12.21
C ASP A 150 -1.24 -9.63 13.35
N ALA A 151 -0.51 -10.75 13.42
CA ALA A 151 0.52 -10.96 14.45
C ALA A 151 1.70 -9.99 14.30
N ILE A 152 2.09 -9.67 13.06
CA ILE A 152 3.15 -8.69 12.76
C ILE A 152 2.70 -7.29 13.21
N VAL A 153 1.49 -6.88 12.85
CA VAL A 153 0.92 -5.58 13.26
C VAL A 153 0.80 -5.51 14.78
N ALA A 154 0.25 -6.53 15.43
CA ALA A 154 0.12 -6.58 16.88
C ALA A 154 1.49 -6.49 17.59
N ARG A 155 2.52 -7.19 17.07
CA ARG A 155 3.89 -7.07 17.58
C ARG A 155 4.39 -5.65 17.44
N ARG A 156 4.25 -5.04 16.26
CA ARG A 156 4.68 -3.66 15.97
C ARG A 156 4.03 -2.68 16.93
N ASP A 157 2.73 -2.81 17.16
CA ASP A 157 1.98 -1.91 18.01
C ASP A 157 2.35 -2.08 19.50
N ALA A 158 2.70 -3.30 19.93
CA ALA A 158 3.10 -3.59 21.30
C ALA A 158 4.56 -3.24 21.64
N THR A 159 5.48 -3.43 20.69
CA THR A 159 6.95 -3.35 20.94
C THR A 159 7.61 -2.18 20.20
N GLY A 160 6.86 -1.50 19.33
CA GLY A 160 7.40 -0.50 18.42
C GLY A 160 7.94 -1.11 17.11
N PRO A 161 8.57 -0.28 16.27
CA PRO A 161 9.01 -0.67 14.93
C PRO A 161 10.04 -1.80 14.94
N PHE A 162 10.12 -2.54 13.84
CA PHE A 162 11.17 -3.51 13.57
C PHE A 162 12.46 -2.77 13.18
N ALA A 163 13.57 -3.10 13.83
CA ALA A 163 14.88 -2.51 13.54
C ALA A 163 15.64 -3.32 12.47
N SER A 164 15.36 -4.63 12.38
CA SER A 164 15.89 -5.50 11.33
C SER A 164 14.87 -6.59 10.96
N ARG A 165 14.96 -7.13 9.74
CA ARG A 165 14.16 -8.30 9.31
C ARG A 165 14.26 -9.46 10.28
N LYS A 166 15.44 -9.69 10.89
CA LYS A 166 15.63 -10.76 11.89
C LYS A 166 14.66 -10.67 13.07
N ASP A 167 14.16 -9.48 13.37
CA ASP A 167 13.16 -9.29 14.42
C ASP A 167 11.80 -9.93 14.09
N LEU A 168 11.52 -10.28 12.83
CA LEU A 168 10.35 -11.06 12.43
C LEU A 168 10.30 -12.43 13.11
N LEU A 169 11.45 -13.03 13.43
CA LEU A 169 11.53 -14.31 14.16
C LEU A 169 11.02 -14.20 15.61
N LYS A 170 10.81 -12.97 16.12
CA LYS A 170 10.18 -12.71 17.42
C LYS A 170 8.66 -12.62 17.33
N VAL A 171 8.09 -12.64 16.11
CA VAL A 171 6.65 -12.60 15.91
C VAL A 171 6.06 -13.99 16.20
N PRO A 172 5.02 -14.10 17.05
CA PRO A 172 4.40 -15.38 17.36
C PRO A 172 3.93 -16.11 16.10
N ARG A 173 4.25 -17.41 16.02
CA ARG A 173 3.91 -18.32 14.90
C ARG A 173 4.63 -18.05 13.58
N LEU A 174 5.48 -17.03 13.49
CA LEU A 174 6.32 -16.79 12.32
C LEU A 174 7.55 -17.71 12.41
N GLY A 175 7.46 -18.87 11.75
CA GLY A 175 8.53 -19.86 11.73
C GLY A 175 9.62 -19.58 10.68
N PRO A 176 10.73 -20.34 10.69
CA PRO A 176 11.85 -20.16 9.75
C PRO A 176 11.43 -20.18 8.28
N ARG A 177 10.49 -21.07 7.90
CA ARG A 177 9.98 -21.16 6.53
C ARG A 177 9.18 -19.92 6.12
N ALA A 178 8.32 -19.41 6.99
CA ALA A 178 7.57 -18.18 6.71
C ALA A 178 8.52 -16.98 6.61
N PHE A 179 9.56 -16.94 7.45
CA PHE A 179 10.63 -15.94 7.35
C PHE A 179 11.35 -16.01 6.01
N GLU A 180 11.82 -17.20 5.60
CA GLU A 180 12.50 -17.41 4.32
C GLU A 180 11.64 -17.01 3.11
N GLN A 181 10.34 -17.30 3.14
CA GLN A 181 9.45 -16.92 2.03
C GLN A 181 9.14 -15.42 1.99
N SER A 182 9.08 -14.75 3.14
CA SER A 182 8.60 -13.35 3.23
C SER A 182 9.71 -12.29 3.29
N ALA A 183 10.89 -12.63 3.84
CA ALA A 183 11.87 -11.63 4.24
C ALA A 183 12.39 -10.78 3.09
N GLY A 184 12.49 -11.33 1.87
CA GLY A 184 12.96 -10.59 0.69
C GLY A 184 12.00 -9.50 0.22
N PHE A 185 10.72 -9.63 0.55
CA PHE A 185 9.65 -8.71 0.11
C PHE A 185 9.31 -7.64 1.15
N LEU A 186 9.75 -7.83 2.40
CA LEU A 186 9.51 -6.90 3.51
C LEU A 186 10.70 -5.94 3.65
N ARG A 187 10.50 -4.63 3.62
CA ARG A 187 11.58 -3.64 3.70
C ARG A 187 11.55 -2.85 5.01
N ILE A 188 12.71 -2.38 5.44
CA ILE A 188 12.89 -1.49 6.58
C ILE A 188 13.84 -0.35 6.16
N ALA A 189 13.28 0.82 5.82
CA ALA A 189 14.06 1.92 5.24
C ALA A 189 15.15 2.45 6.20
N ASN A 190 14.83 2.59 7.49
CA ASN A 190 15.71 3.19 8.49
C ASN A 190 16.18 2.15 9.54
N GLY A 191 16.46 0.93 9.08
CA GLY A 191 16.89 -0.19 9.92
C GLY A 191 18.36 -0.14 10.34
N SER A 192 18.70 -1.01 11.29
CA SER A 192 20.09 -1.20 11.74
C SER A 192 20.96 -1.88 10.67
N GLU A 193 20.37 -2.79 9.88
CA GLU A 193 20.99 -3.45 8.73
C GLU A 193 20.61 -2.73 7.42
N PRO A 194 21.56 -2.12 6.69
CA PRO A 194 21.28 -1.38 5.46
C PRO A 194 20.58 -2.21 4.37
N LEU A 195 20.95 -3.49 4.26
CA LEU A 195 20.39 -4.39 3.23
C LEU A 195 18.90 -4.67 3.45
N ASP A 196 18.36 -4.44 4.65
CA ASP A 196 16.92 -4.59 4.94
C ASP A 196 16.06 -3.55 4.18
N ALA A 197 16.65 -2.48 3.66
CA ALA A 197 15.96 -1.51 2.78
C ALA A 197 15.96 -1.94 1.29
N SER A 198 16.62 -3.05 0.95
CA SER A 198 16.75 -3.55 -0.43
C SER A 198 15.93 -4.82 -0.67
N SER A 199 15.89 -5.32 -1.90
CA SER A 199 15.31 -6.64 -2.22
C SER A 199 16.31 -7.80 -2.03
N VAL A 200 17.53 -7.55 -1.54
CA VAL A 200 18.49 -8.62 -1.25
C VAL A 200 17.93 -9.48 -0.11
N HIS A 201 17.84 -10.79 -0.33
CA HIS A 201 17.35 -11.71 0.68
C HIS A 201 18.39 -11.91 1.81
N PRO A 202 17.98 -12.05 3.09
CA PRO A 202 18.92 -12.25 4.21
C PRO A 202 19.91 -13.40 4.05
N GLU A 203 19.57 -14.46 3.30
CA GLU A 203 20.50 -15.56 3.00
C GLU A 203 21.73 -15.10 2.21
N ALA A 204 21.57 -14.05 1.39
CA ALA A 204 22.60 -13.51 0.51
C ALA A 204 23.41 -12.39 1.17
N TYR A 205 23.10 -11.97 2.41
CA TYR A 205 23.79 -10.86 3.08
C TYR A 205 25.30 -11.07 3.19
N GLY A 206 25.72 -12.31 3.46
CA GLY A 206 27.15 -12.64 3.52
C GLY A 206 27.85 -12.41 2.18
N VAL A 207 27.20 -12.78 1.06
CA VAL A 207 27.75 -12.59 -0.29
C VAL A 207 27.71 -11.11 -0.68
N ALA A 208 26.59 -10.42 -0.45
CA ALA A 208 26.46 -8.99 -0.75
C ALA A 208 27.52 -8.14 -0.04
N LYS A 209 27.76 -8.38 1.25
CA LYS A 209 28.79 -7.67 2.03
C LYS A 209 30.21 -7.94 1.51
N LYS A 210 30.51 -9.17 1.07
CA LYS A 210 31.81 -9.51 0.48
C LYS A 210 32.03 -8.79 -0.86
N ILE A 211 31.00 -8.71 -1.71
CA ILE A 211 31.07 -8.00 -2.99
C ILE A 211 31.33 -6.51 -2.74
N VAL A 212 30.55 -5.89 -1.86
CA VAL A 212 30.70 -4.46 -1.54
C VAL A 212 32.08 -4.15 -0.95
N ALA A 213 32.58 -5.01 -0.05
CA ALA A 213 33.92 -4.87 0.51
C ALA A 213 35.03 -5.04 -0.55
N ALA A 214 34.86 -5.96 -1.51
CA ALA A 214 35.81 -6.14 -2.61
C ALA A 214 35.88 -4.91 -3.53
N CYS A 215 34.79 -4.15 -3.65
CA CYS A 215 34.76 -2.85 -4.31
C CYS A 215 35.36 -1.71 -3.48
N GLY A 216 35.82 -1.97 -2.25
CA GLY A 216 36.38 -0.95 -1.34
C GLY A 216 35.35 0.05 -0.82
N ARG A 217 34.06 -0.28 -0.85
CA ARG A 217 32.95 0.61 -0.45
C ARG A 217 32.28 0.14 0.85
N ASP A 218 31.55 1.05 1.49
CA ASP A 218 30.57 0.73 2.51
C ASP A 218 29.17 0.53 1.90
N VAL A 219 28.34 -0.33 2.50
CA VAL A 219 27.00 -0.65 1.98
C VAL A 219 26.10 0.60 1.94
N ARG A 220 26.11 1.43 2.99
CA ARG A 220 25.28 2.65 3.01
C ARG A 220 25.78 3.66 1.99
N SER A 221 27.10 3.75 1.82
CA SER A 221 27.71 4.59 0.77
C SER A 221 27.29 4.16 -0.64
N LEU A 222 27.22 2.84 -0.91
CA LEU A 222 26.77 2.32 -2.20
C LEU A 222 25.28 2.59 -2.44
N MET A 223 24.43 2.35 -1.44
CA MET A 223 22.97 2.54 -1.58
C MET A 223 22.55 4.01 -1.77
N GLY A 224 23.37 4.96 -1.28
CA GLY A 224 23.12 6.39 -1.45
C GLY A 224 23.66 6.98 -2.75
N ASP A 225 24.38 6.20 -3.56
CA ASP A 225 25.04 6.65 -4.78
C ASP A 225 24.19 6.33 -6.01
N SER A 226 23.39 7.31 -6.45
CA SER A 226 22.48 7.16 -7.60
C SER A 226 23.20 6.97 -8.94
N ALA A 227 24.53 7.13 -8.99
CA ALA A 227 25.34 6.98 -10.19
C ALA A 227 26.08 5.63 -10.27
N ALA A 228 25.97 4.78 -9.23
CA ALA A 228 26.59 3.46 -9.14
C ALA A 228 25.82 2.35 -9.88
#